data_AF-A0A6G3U6I8-F1
#
_entry.id   AF-A0A6G3U6I8-F1
#
_cell.length_a   1.000
_cell.length_b   1.000
_cell.length_c   1.000
_cell.angle_alpha   90.00
_cell.angle_beta   90.00
_cell.angle_gamma   90.00
#
_symmetry.space_group_name_H-M   'P 1'
#
loop_
_entity.id
_entity.type
_entity.pdbx_description
1 polymer ?
#
loop_
_entity_poly.entity_id
_entity_poly.type
_entity_poly.pdbx_seq_one_letter_code
_entity_poly.pdbx_strand_id
1 'polypeptide(L)'
;MPIRPRALLTVLCAAVLGALLPAATAHAESRTVQGGRLDWGIKSSFQSYVTGPVAKGGYSLTGGAATVGGSGFRFHSATGSYDGDTGTFRAAFSGGVRFVGHRTAGGAHQLDLTLSRPTVSISGSSGTLYVDVVSKARGTGAVTTSRQVPFASLSLGGIDMRGGGTSVVLNNLPATLTAQGARSFAGYYTAGTALDPVSLAADVQRPAAKQPSTPPASKTPRATADAPEGRLRDGAVDWGVRRTFREYVTGDIARGRWTLSSGALDGGALYRFPGGSGTYRDGDLTAAFDGTVRFTGEQGLDLALSAVRVTVEDGRGTLYADVTSPERTGKKVPLVTFAAKQLKPRKGLVTVTEAPAKLTAEGAESFGGMYPKGTAMDPVSLAVALTDDAELPALPDLGSTAPSPSPSPSVTDGPSAEPVARAARDDEGLPVLPLTLAAGSLLVLAAGAAVAVRRRRARP
;
A
#
# COMPACT_ATOMS: atom_id res chain seq x y z
N MET A 1 -99.26 14.23 23.72
CA MET A 1 -98.69 15.28 24.62
C MET A 1 -97.21 14.94 24.87
N PRO A 2 -96.36 15.92 25.25
CA PRO A 2 -94.94 15.98 24.83
C PRO A 2 -94.01 15.12 25.72
N ILE A 3 -92.75 14.87 25.34
CA ILE A 3 -91.59 15.77 25.57
C ILE A 3 -90.50 15.59 24.50
N ARG A 4 -89.93 16.71 24.02
CA ARG A 4 -88.56 16.88 23.47
C ARG A 4 -87.79 17.75 24.50
N PRO A 5 -86.43 17.85 24.56
CA PRO A 5 -85.50 17.73 23.42
C PRO A 5 -84.04 17.26 23.73
N ARG A 6 -83.13 17.38 22.73
CA ARG A 6 -81.64 17.47 22.80
C ARG A 6 -80.91 16.18 23.29
N ALA A 7 -79.78 15.73 22.75
CA ALA A 7 -78.94 16.07 21.58
C ALA A 7 -78.12 14.78 21.20
N LEU A 8 -77.02 14.70 20.43
CA LEU A 8 -76.11 15.66 19.77
C LEU A 8 -75.38 14.93 18.59
N LEU A 9 -74.82 15.70 17.63
CA LEU A 9 -73.72 15.42 16.68
C LEU A 9 -73.57 14.05 15.95
N THR A 10 -73.61 14.16 14.63
CA THR A 10 -73.01 13.31 13.58
C THR A 10 -71.50 13.04 13.75
N VAL A 11 -71.01 11.85 13.34
CA VAL A 11 -70.00 11.62 12.27
C VAL A 11 -70.05 10.13 11.85
N LEU A 12 -70.23 9.83 10.56
CA LEU A 12 -69.93 8.49 10.00
C LEU A 12 -69.55 8.55 8.51
N CYS A 13 -68.34 9.04 8.21
CA CYS A 13 -67.72 8.92 6.88
C CYS A 13 -66.20 8.72 7.03
N ALA A 14 -65.73 7.47 7.02
CA ALA A 14 -64.35 7.05 6.65
C ALA A 14 -64.16 5.53 6.83
N ALA A 15 -64.96 4.72 6.13
CA ALA A 15 -64.62 3.31 5.91
C ALA A 15 -63.95 3.17 4.54
N VAL A 16 -62.93 2.31 4.44
CA VAL A 16 -62.21 1.94 3.20
C VAL A 16 -61.29 3.02 2.60
N LEU A 17 -60.12 3.22 3.23
CA LEU A 17 -58.92 3.79 2.56
C LEU A 17 -57.61 3.43 3.32
N GLY A 18 -57.51 2.17 3.78
CA GLY A 18 -56.41 1.70 4.64
C GLY A 18 -55.45 0.67 4.01
N ALA A 19 -55.62 0.32 2.73
CA ALA A 19 -54.92 -0.79 2.09
C ALA A 19 -54.26 -0.38 0.76
N LEU A 20 -53.31 0.56 0.83
CA LEU A 20 -52.35 0.86 -0.25
C LEU A 20 -51.14 1.67 0.28
N LEU A 21 -50.60 1.26 1.44
CA LEU A 21 -49.24 1.65 1.80
C LEU A 21 -48.28 0.78 0.97
N PRO A 22 -47.38 1.35 0.16
CA PRO A 22 -46.31 0.55 -0.43
C PRO A 22 -45.50 -0.05 0.73
N ALA A 23 -45.28 -1.37 0.68
CA ALA A 23 -44.37 -2.01 1.61
C ALA A 23 -43.00 -1.33 1.46
N ALA A 24 -42.58 -0.60 2.48
CA ALA A 24 -41.24 -0.05 2.52
C ALA A 24 -40.26 -1.22 2.48
N THR A 25 -39.67 -1.45 1.31
CA THR A 25 -38.60 -2.44 1.15
C THR A 25 -37.49 -2.03 2.11
N ALA A 26 -37.30 -2.83 3.15
CA ALA A 26 -36.23 -2.65 4.11
C ALA A 26 -34.90 -2.90 3.39
N HIS A 27 -34.38 -1.87 2.71
CA HIS A 27 -33.05 -1.91 2.14
C HIS A 27 -32.06 -2.13 3.29
N ALA A 28 -31.26 -3.18 3.18
CA ALA A 28 -30.15 -3.36 4.09
C ALA A 28 -29.20 -2.16 3.92
N GLU A 29 -28.95 -1.43 5.01
CA GLU A 29 -28.03 -0.27 4.98
C GLU A 29 -26.68 -0.70 4.37
N SER A 30 -26.13 0.11 3.46
CA SER A 30 -24.86 -0.16 2.80
C SER A 30 -23.76 -0.42 3.84
N ARG A 31 -23.06 -1.55 3.70
CA ARG A 31 -22.03 -2.00 4.63
C ARG A 31 -20.75 -1.21 4.39
N THR A 32 -20.00 -0.94 5.45
CA THR A 32 -18.76 -0.16 5.35
C THR A 32 -17.60 -1.08 4.98
N VAL A 33 -16.79 -0.68 4.00
CA VAL A 33 -15.48 -1.30 3.75
C VAL A 33 -14.46 -0.62 4.65
N GLN A 34 -13.79 -1.40 5.50
CA GLN A 34 -12.77 -0.92 6.45
C GLN A 34 -11.64 -1.95 6.62
N GLY A 35 -10.61 -1.86 5.78
CA GLY A 35 -9.50 -2.83 5.76
C GLY A 35 -9.40 -3.58 4.43
N GLY A 36 -8.23 -4.20 4.21
CA GLY A 36 -7.90 -4.93 3.00
C GLY A 36 -6.93 -4.23 2.05
N ARG A 37 -6.69 -4.87 0.90
CA ARG A 37 -5.58 -4.65 -0.02
C ARG A 37 -5.95 -4.80 -1.50
N LEU A 38 -5.15 -4.20 -2.37
CA LEU A 38 -5.21 -4.37 -3.83
C LEU A 38 -3.81 -4.67 -4.35
N ASP A 39 -3.66 -5.73 -5.14
CA ASP A 39 -2.43 -6.18 -5.76
C ASP A 39 -2.50 -5.97 -7.28
N TRP A 40 -1.55 -5.22 -7.84
CA TRP A 40 -1.53 -4.89 -9.27
C TRP A 40 -0.12 -4.53 -9.77
N GLY A 41 0.30 -5.12 -10.90
CA GLY A 41 1.62 -4.87 -11.51
C GLY A 41 1.70 -3.65 -12.44
N ILE A 42 0.61 -2.89 -12.62
CA ILE A 42 0.44 -1.89 -13.68
C ILE A 42 0.47 -2.55 -15.07
N LYS A 43 1.67 -2.83 -15.57
CA LYS A 43 1.95 -3.56 -16.81
C LYS A 43 3.40 -4.04 -16.78
N SER A 44 3.61 -5.35 -16.76
CA SER A 44 4.92 -6.04 -16.77
C SER A 44 5.88 -5.45 -17.80
N SER A 45 5.47 -5.34 -19.06
CA SER A 45 6.29 -4.77 -20.14
C SER A 45 6.69 -3.29 -19.91
N PHE A 46 5.87 -2.51 -19.20
CA PHE A 46 6.21 -1.13 -18.82
C PHE A 46 7.24 -1.11 -17.69
N GLN A 47 7.09 -1.98 -16.68
CA GLN A 47 8.09 -2.12 -15.62
C GLN A 47 9.45 -2.51 -16.19
N SER A 48 9.52 -3.55 -17.02
CA SER A 48 10.75 -4.00 -17.69
C SER A 48 11.38 -2.92 -18.57
N TYR A 49 10.58 -2.06 -19.19
CA TYR A 49 11.08 -0.91 -19.95
C TYR A 49 11.71 0.15 -19.04
N VAL A 50 11.05 0.48 -17.91
CA VAL A 50 11.53 1.50 -16.95
C VAL A 50 12.82 1.05 -16.26
N THR A 51 12.88 -0.18 -15.76
CA THR A 51 14.06 -0.73 -15.06
C THR A 51 15.15 -1.22 -16.02
N GLY A 52 14.81 -1.45 -17.29
CA GLY A 52 15.72 -1.98 -18.31
C GLY A 52 16.72 -0.97 -18.89
N PRO A 53 17.60 -1.43 -19.80
CA PRO A 53 18.73 -0.65 -20.32
C PRO A 53 18.32 0.53 -21.22
N VAL A 54 17.05 0.62 -21.62
CA VAL A 54 16.52 1.70 -22.48
C VAL A 54 16.18 2.94 -21.66
N ALA A 55 15.30 2.82 -20.67
CA ALA A 55 14.95 3.97 -19.82
C ALA A 55 15.98 4.23 -18.71
N LYS A 56 16.76 3.20 -18.30
CA LYS A 56 17.77 3.27 -17.23
C LYS A 56 17.21 3.94 -15.97
N GLY A 57 15.99 3.54 -15.64
CA GLY A 57 15.15 4.15 -14.62
C GLY A 57 14.93 3.22 -13.44
N GLY A 58 13.86 3.51 -12.71
CA GLY A 58 13.43 2.72 -11.56
C GLY A 58 12.08 3.19 -11.06
N TYR A 59 11.63 2.60 -9.96
CA TYR A 59 10.42 3.01 -9.27
C TYR A 59 10.66 3.25 -7.78
N SER A 60 9.82 4.07 -7.17
CA SER A 60 9.76 4.27 -5.72
C SER A 60 8.32 4.21 -5.24
N LEU A 61 8.08 3.54 -4.12
CA LEU A 61 6.76 3.45 -3.51
C LEU A 61 6.50 4.63 -2.57
N THR A 62 5.22 4.94 -2.37
CA THR A 62 4.74 6.08 -1.57
C THR A 62 3.47 5.68 -0.81
N GLY A 63 3.20 6.36 0.31
CA GLY A 63 1.95 6.20 1.08
C GLY A 63 1.67 4.78 1.56
N GLY A 64 2.70 4.07 2.04
CA GLY A 64 2.59 2.73 2.63
C GLY A 64 2.53 1.55 1.64
N ALA A 65 2.51 1.81 0.33
CA ALA A 65 2.53 0.74 -0.68
C ALA A 65 3.76 -0.19 -0.55
N ALA A 66 3.55 -1.48 -0.79
CA ALA A 66 4.58 -2.53 -0.77
C ALA A 66 4.70 -3.24 -2.14
N THR A 67 5.60 -4.21 -2.25
CA THR A 67 5.66 -5.15 -3.40
C THR A 67 5.20 -6.54 -3.00
N VAL A 68 4.68 -7.29 -3.97
CA VAL A 68 4.28 -8.69 -3.86
C VAL A 68 4.75 -9.46 -5.10
N GLY A 69 5.22 -10.70 -4.94
CA GLY A 69 5.57 -11.57 -6.07
C GLY A 69 6.63 -11.01 -7.04
N GLY A 70 7.57 -10.20 -6.53
CA GLY A 70 8.67 -9.59 -7.29
C GLY A 70 8.28 -8.48 -8.30
N SER A 71 7.03 -8.43 -8.76
CA SER A 71 6.56 -7.52 -9.81
C SER A 71 5.18 -6.91 -9.58
N GLY A 72 4.43 -7.35 -8.56
CA GLY A 72 3.18 -6.71 -8.15
C GLY A 72 3.43 -5.57 -7.16
N PHE A 73 2.61 -4.52 -7.22
CA PHE A 73 2.51 -3.50 -6.17
C PHE A 73 1.27 -3.77 -5.31
N ARG A 74 1.43 -3.68 -4.00
CA ARG A 74 0.37 -3.85 -3.01
C ARG A 74 -0.02 -2.50 -2.41
N PHE A 75 -1.28 -2.17 -2.56
CA PHE A 75 -1.99 -1.02 -2.00
C PHE A 75 -2.87 -1.51 -0.84
N HIS A 76 -3.17 -0.69 0.17
CA HIS A 76 -3.73 -1.16 1.45
C HIS A 76 -4.76 -0.22 2.05
N SER A 77 -5.27 -0.56 3.23
CA SER A 77 -6.22 0.26 4.01
C SER A 77 -7.44 0.65 3.18
N ALA A 78 -8.11 -0.35 2.59
CA ALA A 78 -9.31 -0.12 1.81
C ALA A 78 -10.40 0.58 2.63
N THR A 79 -11.02 1.60 2.04
CA THR A 79 -12.14 2.35 2.63
C THR A 79 -13.25 2.55 1.62
N GLY A 80 -14.50 2.44 2.05
CA GLY A 80 -15.65 2.69 1.17
C GLY A 80 -16.90 1.94 1.59
N SER A 81 -17.62 1.38 0.61
CA SER A 81 -18.96 0.83 0.81
C SER A 81 -19.23 -0.41 -0.03
N TYR A 82 -20.05 -1.31 0.50
CA TYR A 82 -20.54 -2.50 -0.16
C TYR A 82 -22.03 -2.70 0.11
N ASP A 83 -22.81 -2.79 -0.96
CA ASP A 83 -24.22 -3.18 -0.94
C ASP A 83 -24.31 -4.65 -1.36
N GLY A 84 -24.69 -5.51 -0.41
CA GLY A 84 -24.82 -6.94 -0.63
C GLY A 84 -26.07 -7.37 -1.39
N ASP A 85 -27.07 -6.49 -1.54
CA ASP A 85 -28.33 -6.78 -2.22
C ASP A 85 -28.20 -6.46 -3.71
N THR A 86 -27.55 -5.34 -4.05
CA THR A 86 -27.27 -4.96 -5.46
C THR A 86 -25.92 -5.46 -5.96
N GLY A 87 -25.00 -5.87 -5.08
CA GLY A 87 -23.61 -6.20 -5.42
C GLY A 87 -22.75 -4.98 -5.74
N THR A 88 -23.24 -3.76 -5.48
CA THR A 88 -22.49 -2.52 -5.71
C THR A 88 -21.35 -2.41 -4.72
N PHE A 89 -20.12 -2.29 -5.20
CA PHE A 89 -18.91 -2.24 -4.37
C PHE A 89 -18.03 -1.05 -4.76
N ARG A 90 -17.54 -0.31 -3.76
CA ARG A 90 -16.54 0.73 -3.98
C ARG A 90 -15.52 0.74 -2.85
N ALA A 91 -14.26 0.51 -3.18
CA ALA A 91 -13.15 0.55 -2.22
C ALA A 91 -11.99 1.39 -2.76
N ALA A 92 -11.59 2.40 -1.98
CA ALA A 92 -10.42 3.24 -2.23
C ALA A 92 -9.28 2.80 -1.31
N PHE A 93 -8.10 2.58 -1.88
CA PHE A 93 -6.90 2.09 -1.19
C PHE A 93 -5.83 3.18 -1.10
N SER A 94 -5.05 3.14 -0.03
CA SER A 94 -3.82 3.93 0.15
C SER A 94 -2.66 3.36 -0.64
N GLY A 95 -1.66 4.21 -0.90
CA GLY A 95 -0.44 3.86 -1.61
C GLY A 95 -0.28 4.50 -2.97
N GLY A 96 0.95 4.42 -3.49
CA GLY A 96 1.32 4.91 -4.81
C GLY A 96 2.67 4.37 -5.26
N VAL A 97 2.87 4.32 -6.58
CA VAL A 97 4.14 3.99 -7.22
C VAL A 97 4.52 5.12 -8.18
N ARG A 98 5.75 5.62 -8.05
CA ARG A 98 6.35 6.60 -8.97
C ARG A 98 7.44 5.93 -9.79
N PHE A 99 7.31 5.98 -11.10
CA PHE A 99 8.30 5.55 -12.07
C PHE A 99 9.09 6.74 -12.59
N VAL A 100 10.41 6.61 -12.66
CA VAL A 100 11.30 7.62 -13.26
C VAL A 100 12.24 6.96 -14.27
N GLY A 101 12.57 7.65 -15.35
CA GLY A 101 13.44 7.14 -16.41
C GLY A 101 13.92 8.24 -17.36
N HIS A 102 14.81 7.88 -18.28
CA HIS A 102 15.44 8.79 -19.24
C HIS A 102 16.08 10.00 -18.55
N ARG A 103 17.06 9.72 -17.68
CA ARG A 103 17.80 10.76 -16.96
C ARG A 103 18.70 11.52 -17.93
N THR A 104 18.57 12.84 -17.97
CA THR A 104 19.40 13.73 -18.81
C THR A 104 20.71 14.08 -18.10
N ALA A 105 21.66 14.67 -18.85
CA ALA A 105 22.92 15.16 -18.28
C ALA A 105 22.72 16.20 -17.15
N GLY A 106 21.64 17.00 -17.21
CA GLY A 106 21.22 17.92 -16.14
C GLY A 106 20.53 17.23 -14.95
N GLY A 107 20.58 15.90 -14.86
CA GLY A 107 20.04 15.12 -13.74
C GLY A 107 18.52 14.91 -13.73
N ALA A 108 17.77 15.63 -14.57
CA ALA A 108 16.32 15.55 -14.66
C ALA A 108 15.85 14.30 -15.42
N HIS A 109 14.67 13.78 -15.08
CA HIS A 109 14.05 12.65 -15.79
C HIS A 109 13.05 13.14 -16.85
N GLN A 110 13.04 12.49 -18.03
CA GLN A 110 12.02 12.74 -19.05
C GLN A 110 10.76 11.89 -18.84
N LEU A 111 10.91 10.67 -18.32
CA LEU A 111 9.79 9.86 -17.81
C LEU A 111 9.68 10.13 -16.31
N ASP A 112 8.52 10.63 -15.89
CA ASP A 112 8.13 10.80 -14.50
C ASP A 112 6.61 10.58 -14.41
N LEU A 113 6.21 9.42 -13.88
CA LEU A 113 4.82 8.97 -13.81
C LEU A 113 4.54 8.44 -12.40
N THR A 114 3.63 9.07 -11.67
CA THR A 114 3.11 8.58 -10.40
C THR A 114 1.67 8.11 -10.56
N LEU A 115 1.39 6.88 -10.14
CA LEU A 115 0.05 6.31 -10.01
C LEU A 115 -0.21 6.09 -8.51
N SER A 116 -1.33 6.59 -7.99
CA SER A 116 -1.61 6.56 -6.54
C SER A 116 -3.11 6.51 -6.23
N ARG A 117 -3.45 6.19 -4.97
CA ARG A 117 -4.83 6.16 -4.47
C ARG A 117 -5.77 5.34 -5.39
N PRO A 118 -5.45 4.07 -5.69
CA PRO A 118 -6.31 3.26 -6.53
C PRO A 118 -7.68 3.07 -5.87
N THR A 119 -8.73 3.18 -6.67
CA THR A 119 -10.11 2.92 -6.23
C THR A 119 -10.75 1.95 -7.21
N VAL A 120 -11.29 0.86 -6.71
CA VAL A 120 -12.13 -0.05 -7.50
C VAL A 120 -13.59 0.29 -7.25
N SER A 121 -14.34 0.52 -8.34
CA SER A 121 -15.79 0.65 -8.31
C SER A 121 -16.38 -0.43 -9.20
N ILE A 122 -17.36 -1.16 -8.68
CA ILE A 122 -18.02 -2.28 -9.35
C ILE A 122 -19.54 -2.07 -9.26
N SER A 123 -20.22 -2.29 -10.39
CA SER A 123 -21.67 -2.36 -10.46
C SER A 123 -22.08 -3.34 -11.56
N GLY A 124 -23.00 -4.25 -11.23
CA GLY A 124 -23.32 -5.40 -12.07
C GLY A 124 -22.08 -6.23 -12.40
N SER A 125 -21.94 -6.64 -13.66
CA SER A 125 -20.82 -7.44 -14.18
C SER A 125 -19.57 -6.63 -14.56
N SER A 126 -19.54 -5.32 -14.25
CA SER A 126 -18.49 -4.41 -14.70
C SER A 126 -17.78 -3.72 -13.54
N GLY A 127 -16.45 -3.64 -13.62
CA GLY A 127 -15.62 -2.85 -12.71
C GLY A 127 -14.85 -1.77 -13.44
N THR A 128 -14.43 -0.75 -12.70
CA THR A 128 -13.45 0.26 -13.15
C THR A 128 -12.43 0.50 -12.04
N LEU A 129 -11.16 0.41 -12.39
CA LEU A 129 -10.04 0.86 -11.58
C LEU A 129 -9.77 2.34 -11.90
N TYR A 130 -9.89 3.18 -10.87
CA TYR A 130 -9.54 4.60 -10.90
C TYR A 130 -8.20 4.82 -10.20
N VAL A 131 -7.38 5.76 -10.66
CA VAL A 131 -6.15 6.18 -9.96
C VAL A 131 -5.94 7.69 -10.04
N ASP A 132 -5.29 8.28 -9.04
CA ASP A 132 -4.70 9.61 -9.15
C ASP A 132 -3.37 9.50 -9.92
N VAL A 133 -3.25 10.27 -11.01
CA VAL A 133 -2.12 10.30 -11.95
C VAL A 133 -1.38 11.63 -11.83
N VAL A 134 -0.07 11.58 -11.65
CA VAL A 134 0.84 12.70 -11.96
C VAL A 134 1.74 12.25 -13.11
N SER A 135 1.72 12.93 -14.24
CA SER A 135 2.50 12.54 -15.43
C SER A 135 3.18 13.74 -16.07
N LYS A 136 4.45 13.56 -16.43
CA LYS A 136 5.27 14.55 -17.14
C LYS A 136 5.21 14.32 -18.65
N ALA A 137 4.77 15.32 -19.40
CA ALA A 137 4.69 15.27 -20.84
C ALA A 137 6.07 15.23 -21.50
N ARG A 138 6.25 14.35 -22.49
CA ARG A 138 7.45 14.29 -23.33
C ARG A 138 7.56 15.56 -24.18
N GLY A 139 8.78 16.06 -24.38
CA GLY A 139 9.05 17.28 -25.16
C GLY A 139 8.89 18.55 -24.32
N THR A 140 7.67 18.89 -23.91
CA THR A 140 7.40 20.13 -23.14
C THR A 140 7.86 20.06 -21.70
N GLY A 141 7.94 18.86 -21.11
CA GLY A 141 8.28 18.66 -19.70
C GLY A 141 7.20 19.12 -18.72
N ALA A 142 6.02 19.54 -19.21
CA ALA A 142 4.91 19.99 -18.39
C ALA A 142 4.39 18.85 -17.50
N VAL A 143 4.19 19.11 -16.21
CA VAL A 143 3.64 18.14 -15.27
C VAL A 143 2.13 18.34 -15.18
N THR A 144 1.38 17.27 -15.42
CA THR A 144 -0.08 17.23 -15.29
C THR A 144 -0.47 16.39 -14.07
N THR A 145 -1.53 16.80 -13.38
CA THR A 145 -2.13 16.05 -12.27
C THR A 145 -3.61 15.85 -12.53
N SER A 146 -4.05 14.60 -12.53
CA SER A 146 -5.45 14.20 -12.72
C SER A 146 -5.86 13.26 -11.62
N ARG A 147 -6.93 13.56 -10.89
CA ARG A 147 -7.42 12.71 -9.79
C ARG A 147 -8.46 11.72 -10.29
N GLN A 148 -8.46 10.51 -9.73
CA GLN A 148 -9.42 9.44 -9.98
C GLN A 148 -9.74 9.30 -11.48
N VAL A 149 -8.70 9.19 -12.30
CA VAL A 149 -8.81 8.89 -13.73
C VAL A 149 -9.39 7.48 -13.85
N PRO A 150 -10.51 7.23 -14.57
CA PRO A 150 -10.96 5.87 -14.88
C PRO A 150 -9.90 5.23 -15.77
N PHE A 151 -9.02 4.43 -15.19
CA PHE A 151 -7.74 4.06 -15.78
C PHE A 151 -7.83 2.74 -16.53
N ALA A 152 -8.50 1.75 -15.93
CA ALA A 152 -8.77 0.46 -16.55
C ALA A 152 -10.21 0.02 -16.30
N SER A 153 -10.85 -0.59 -17.29
CA SER A 153 -12.03 -1.43 -17.05
C SER A 153 -11.57 -2.78 -16.49
N LEU A 154 -12.33 -3.31 -15.53
CA LEU A 154 -12.11 -4.62 -14.92
C LEU A 154 -13.24 -5.55 -15.34
N SER A 155 -12.90 -6.72 -15.88
CA SER A 155 -13.89 -7.77 -16.17
C SER A 155 -14.10 -8.63 -14.93
N LEU A 156 -15.36 -8.78 -14.50
CA LEU A 156 -15.72 -9.69 -13.41
C LEU A 156 -15.93 -11.13 -13.88
N GLY A 157 -15.95 -11.42 -15.19
CA GLY A 157 -16.08 -12.78 -15.71
C GLY A 157 -17.34 -13.55 -15.26
N GLY A 158 -18.39 -12.84 -14.81
CA GLY A 158 -19.60 -13.46 -14.25
C GLY A 158 -19.62 -13.65 -12.73
N ILE A 159 -18.61 -13.16 -11.98
CA ILE A 159 -18.65 -13.10 -10.52
C ILE A 159 -19.90 -12.34 -10.06
N ASP A 160 -20.77 -13.02 -9.30
CA ASP A 160 -21.88 -12.38 -8.60
C ASP A 160 -21.35 -11.70 -7.33
N MET A 161 -21.49 -10.38 -7.26
CA MET A 161 -21.04 -9.58 -6.13
C MET A 161 -22.06 -9.52 -4.98
N ARG A 162 -23.25 -10.09 -5.13
CA ARG A 162 -24.29 -10.07 -4.09
C ARG A 162 -23.97 -11.06 -2.97
N GLY A 163 -24.30 -10.72 -1.73
CA GLY A 163 -24.05 -11.61 -0.60
C GLY A 163 -24.13 -10.99 0.80
N GLY A 164 -24.13 -11.87 1.80
CA GLY A 164 -24.16 -11.54 3.24
C GLY A 164 -22.78 -11.44 3.91
N GLY A 165 -21.69 -11.66 3.16
CA GLY A 165 -20.34 -11.86 3.69
C GLY A 165 -19.71 -10.66 4.38
N THR A 166 -18.67 -10.95 5.18
CA THR A 166 -17.82 -9.98 5.90
C THR A 166 -16.53 -9.63 5.15
N SER A 167 -16.35 -10.13 3.93
CA SER A 167 -15.25 -9.74 3.06
C SER A 167 -15.63 -9.87 1.59
N VAL A 168 -14.95 -9.11 0.73
CA VAL A 168 -14.99 -9.19 -0.73
C VAL A 168 -13.60 -9.59 -1.19
N VAL A 169 -13.46 -10.70 -1.92
CA VAL A 169 -12.18 -11.18 -2.47
C VAL A 169 -12.33 -11.42 -3.95
N LEU A 170 -11.51 -10.76 -4.76
CA LEU A 170 -11.51 -10.85 -6.21
C LEU A 170 -10.08 -11.11 -6.67
N ASN A 171 -9.87 -12.18 -7.45
CA ASN A 171 -8.52 -12.61 -7.85
C ASN A 171 -8.36 -12.50 -9.36
N ASN A 172 -7.23 -11.92 -9.78
CA ASN A 172 -6.76 -11.86 -11.16
C ASN A 172 -7.79 -11.29 -12.16
N LEU A 173 -8.55 -10.26 -11.77
CA LEU A 173 -9.51 -9.58 -12.64
C LEU A 173 -8.78 -9.03 -13.88
N PRO A 174 -9.17 -9.42 -15.11
CA PRO A 174 -8.58 -8.88 -16.33
C PRO A 174 -8.80 -7.37 -16.40
N ALA A 175 -7.71 -6.62 -16.58
CA ALA A 175 -7.70 -5.17 -16.62
C ALA A 175 -7.35 -4.66 -18.03
N THR A 176 -8.18 -3.76 -18.57
CA THR A 176 -8.03 -3.21 -19.92
C THR A 176 -7.96 -1.69 -19.87
N LEU A 177 -6.89 -1.11 -20.43
CA LEU A 177 -6.63 0.33 -20.40
C LEU A 177 -7.75 1.13 -21.10
N THR A 178 -8.29 2.15 -20.45
CA THR A 178 -9.31 3.03 -21.03
C THR A 178 -8.69 4.10 -21.95
N ALA A 179 -9.53 4.85 -22.66
CA ALA A 179 -9.10 6.03 -23.42
C ALA A 179 -8.55 7.15 -22.51
N GLN A 180 -9.00 7.27 -21.26
CA GLN A 180 -8.46 8.20 -20.29
C GLN A 180 -7.10 7.73 -19.74
N GLY A 181 -6.95 6.45 -19.40
CA GLY A 181 -5.69 5.85 -18.93
C GLY A 181 -4.59 5.87 -19.99
N ALA A 182 -4.94 5.66 -21.27
CA ALA A 182 -4.02 5.78 -22.41
C ALA A 182 -3.30 7.13 -22.47
N ARG A 183 -3.99 8.23 -22.13
CA ARG A 183 -3.42 9.60 -22.10
C ARG A 183 -2.35 9.74 -21.00
N SER A 184 -2.48 9.01 -19.89
CA SER A 184 -1.51 9.04 -18.79
C SER A 184 -0.13 8.49 -19.19
N PHE A 185 -0.08 7.56 -20.15
CA PHE A 185 1.14 7.01 -20.74
C PHE A 185 1.64 7.80 -21.97
N ALA A 186 1.31 9.09 -22.08
CA ALA A 186 1.72 9.96 -23.19
C ALA A 186 1.40 9.38 -24.60
N GLY A 187 0.37 8.53 -24.71
CA GLY A 187 -0.05 7.90 -25.96
C GLY A 187 0.73 6.65 -26.39
N TYR A 188 1.70 6.15 -25.61
CA TYR A 188 2.44 4.91 -25.93
C TYR A 188 1.59 3.63 -25.89
N TYR A 189 0.47 3.67 -25.15
CA TYR A 189 -0.51 2.59 -25.11
C TYR A 189 -1.88 3.14 -25.53
N THR A 190 -2.61 2.36 -26.33
CA THR A 190 -3.95 2.70 -26.81
C THR A 190 -5.03 2.20 -25.86
N ALA A 191 -6.23 2.76 -25.95
CA ALA A 191 -7.41 2.17 -25.33
C ALA A 191 -7.60 0.73 -25.82
N GLY A 192 -7.99 -0.18 -24.93
CA GLY A 192 -8.05 -1.61 -25.23
C GLY A 192 -6.75 -2.38 -24.96
N THR A 193 -5.63 -1.70 -24.62
CA THR A 193 -4.38 -2.37 -24.23
C THR A 193 -4.59 -3.19 -22.96
N ALA A 194 -4.26 -4.48 -22.99
CA ALA A 194 -4.24 -5.33 -21.81
C ALA A 194 -3.17 -4.88 -20.81
N LEU A 195 -3.57 -4.78 -19.54
CA LEU A 195 -2.73 -4.46 -18.39
C LEU A 195 -2.48 -5.73 -17.57
N ASP A 196 -1.61 -5.65 -16.56
CA ASP A 196 -1.51 -6.74 -15.59
C ASP A 196 -2.85 -6.85 -14.82
N PRO A 197 -3.31 -8.06 -14.48
CA PRO A 197 -4.59 -8.26 -13.80
C PRO A 197 -4.56 -7.69 -12.37
N VAL A 198 -5.75 -7.43 -11.83
CA VAL A 198 -5.93 -6.84 -10.50
C VAL A 198 -6.53 -7.88 -9.55
N SER A 199 -5.90 -8.06 -8.39
CA SER A 199 -6.46 -8.82 -7.27
C SER A 199 -6.76 -7.87 -6.12
N LEU A 200 -7.81 -8.13 -5.34
CA LEU A 200 -8.10 -7.39 -4.10
C LEU A 200 -8.77 -8.26 -3.06
N ALA A 201 -8.59 -7.88 -1.80
CA ALA A 201 -9.40 -8.32 -0.67
C ALA A 201 -9.85 -7.06 0.10
N ALA A 202 -11.08 -7.03 0.58
CA ALA A 202 -11.63 -5.90 1.32
C ALA A 202 -12.52 -6.39 2.46
N ASP A 203 -12.30 -5.87 3.67
CA ASP A 203 -13.06 -6.23 4.86
C ASP A 203 -14.35 -5.43 4.93
N VAL A 204 -15.46 -6.11 5.20
CA VAL A 204 -16.83 -5.56 5.17
C VAL A 204 -17.45 -5.68 6.56
N GLN A 205 -17.67 -4.53 7.20
CA GLN A 205 -18.42 -4.44 8.44
C GLN A 205 -19.90 -4.20 8.15
N ARG A 206 -20.76 -5.07 8.69
CA ARG A 206 -22.20 -4.83 8.75
C ARG A 206 -22.45 -3.65 9.73
N PRO A 207 -23.35 -2.71 9.41
CA PRO A 207 -23.82 -1.73 10.38
C PRO A 207 -24.31 -2.45 11.65
N ALA A 208 -23.89 -1.99 12.82
CA ALA A 208 -24.41 -2.51 14.07
C ALA A 208 -25.93 -2.30 14.09
N ALA A 209 -26.69 -3.38 14.32
CA ALA A 209 -28.14 -3.30 14.32
C ALA A 209 -28.58 -2.29 15.39
N LYS A 210 -29.23 -1.19 14.98
CA LYS A 210 -29.89 -0.27 15.91
C LYS A 210 -30.99 -1.03 16.63
N GLN A 211 -30.66 -1.55 17.80
CA GLN A 211 -31.63 -2.06 18.75
C GLN A 211 -32.66 -0.95 19.00
N PRO A 212 -33.98 -1.22 18.97
CA PRO A 212 -34.99 -0.18 19.13
C PRO A 212 -34.80 0.54 20.46
N SER A 213 -34.26 1.75 20.43
CA SER A 213 -34.07 2.55 21.63
C SER A 213 -35.44 2.97 22.14
N THR A 214 -35.83 2.46 23.30
CA THR A 214 -36.94 3.02 24.09
C THR A 214 -36.78 4.54 24.16
N PRO A 215 -37.86 5.32 24.03
CA PRO A 215 -37.78 6.78 23.99
C PRO A 215 -36.92 7.32 25.15
N PRO A 216 -35.83 8.06 24.87
CA PRO A 216 -34.96 8.52 25.93
C PRO A 216 -35.71 9.53 26.80
N ALA A 217 -35.72 9.29 28.11
CA ALA A 217 -36.05 10.34 29.07
C ALA A 217 -35.15 11.55 28.79
N SER A 218 -35.74 12.73 28.67
CA SER A 218 -35.10 13.95 28.16
C SER A 218 -33.77 14.26 28.86
N LYS A 219 -32.66 13.85 28.25
CA LYS A 219 -31.33 14.40 28.55
C LYS A 219 -31.17 15.66 27.73
N THR A 220 -31.13 16.80 28.42
CA THR A 220 -30.81 18.12 27.87
C THR A 220 -29.62 18.02 26.91
N PRO A 221 -29.67 18.65 25.72
CA PRO A 221 -28.52 18.65 24.82
C PRO A 221 -27.33 19.27 25.54
N ARG A 222 -26.32 18.46 25.89
CA ARG A 222 -25.02 19.02 26.29
C ARG A 222 -24.43 19.63 25.03
N ALA A 223 -24.26 20.95 25.06
CA ALA A 223 -23.63 21.70 23.99
C ALA A 223 -22.28 21.09 23.61
N THR A 224 -21.83 21.38 22.38
CA THR A 224 -20.46 21.18 21.90
C THR A 224 -19.46 21.47 23.00
N ALA A 225 -18.95 20.39 23.61
CA ALA A 225 -17.87 20.47 24.58
C ALA A 225 -16.54 20.44 23.83
N ASP A 226 -15.55 21.12 24.41
CA ASP A 226 -14.20 21.21 23.87
C ASP A 226 -13.59 19.83 23.59
N ALA A 227 -12.60 19.82 22.71
CA ALA A 227 -11.88 18.61 22.38
C ALA A 227 -11.32 17.98 23.67
N PRO A 228 -11.54 16.69 23.95
CA PRO A 228 -11.26 16.11 25.26
C PRO A 228 -9.76 15.95 25.49
N GLU A 229 -9.15 16.99 26.06
CA GLU A 229 -7.77 16.99 26.52
C GLU A 229 -7.61 16.10 27.77
N GLY A 230 -6.45 15.45 27.89
CA GLY A 230 -6.13 14.60 29.03
C GLY A 230 -5.64 13.21 28.62
N ARG A 231 -6.13 12.20 29.34
CA ARG A 231 -5.62 10.82 29.27
C ARG A 231 -6.19 10.08 28.06
N LEU A 232 -5.32 9.37 27.31
CA LEU A 232 -5.73 8.45 26.24
C LEU A 232 -6.60 7.31 26.80
N ARG A 233 -7.61 6.90 26.03
CA ARG A 233 -8.45 5.72 26.29
C ARG A 233 -7.87 4.46 25.64
N ASP A 234 -7.44 4.61 24.40
CA ASP A 234 -6.76 3.58 23.60
C ASP A 234 -5.91 4.26 22.51
N GLY A 235 -5.12 3.48 21.79
CA GLY A 235 -4.43 3.93 20.59
C GLY A 235 -3.62 2.84 19.93
N ALA A 236 -3.25 3.10 18.68
CA ALA A 236 -2.38 2.25 17.89
C ALA A 236 -1.31 3.07 17.17
N VAL A 237 -0.09 2.53 17.10
CA VAL A 237 0.95 2.92 16.15
C VAL A 237 1.13 1.81 15.14
N ASP A 238 1.08 2.16 13.85
CA ASP A 238 1.42 1.26 12.76
C ASP A 238 2.76 1.73 12.15
N TRP A 239 3.77 0.86 12.17
CA TRP A 239 5.08 1.14 11.58
C TRP A 239 5.75 -0.13 11.05
N GLY A 240 6.26 -0.09 9.82
CA GLY A 240 6.91 -1.25 9.18
C GLY A 240 8.40 -1.39 9.48
N VAL A 241 9.00 -0.48 10.25
CA VAL A 241 10.45 -0.24 10.29
C VAL A 241 10.95 0.27 8.93
N ARG A 242 11.30 -0.62 8.01
CA ARG A 242 11.71 -0.27 6.64
C ARG A 242 11.52 -1.46 5.69
N ARG A 243 10.89 -1.24 4.52
CA ARG A 243 10.66 -2.28 3.51
C ARG A 243 11.91 -3.08 3.16
N THR A 244 12.99 -2.42 2.73
CA THR A 244 14.22 -3.12 2.31
C THR A 244 14.92 -3.85 3.46
N PHE A 245 14.62 -3.51 4.71
CA PHE A 245 15.08 -4.28 5.86
C PHE A 245 14.25 -5.56 6.00
N ARG A 246 12.91 -5.50 5.94
CA ARG A 246 12.05 -6.70 5.92
C ARG A 246 12.40 -7.64 4.77
N GLU A 247 12.59 -7.10 3.57
CA GLU A 247 13.01 -7.87 2.38
C GLU A 247 14.38 -8.53 2.56
N TYR A 248 15.33 -7.86 3.22
CA TYR A 248 16.59 -8.48 3.63
C TYR A 248 16.33 -9.63 4.60
N VAL A 249 15.54 -9.42 5.67
CA VAL A 249 15.25 -10.43 6.70
C VAL A 249 14.63 -11.70 6.10
N THR A 250 13.66 -11.60 5.19
CA THR A 250 13.03 -12.79 4.57
C THR A 250 13.72 -13.29 3.30
N GLY A 251 14.72 -12.57 2.80
CA GLY A 251 15.41 -12.90 1.55
C GLY A 251 16.49 -13.97 1.71
N ASP A 252 17.01 -14.47 0.58
CA ASP A 252 17.96 -15.60 0.51
C ASP A 252 19.27 -15.39 1.28
N ILE A 253 19.60 -14.13 1.58
CA ILE A 253 20.78 -13.75 2.37
C ILE A 253 20.53 -13.97 3.87
N ALA A 254 19.38 -13.53 4.40
CA ALA A 254 19.14 -13.58 5.82
C ALA A 254 18.35 -14.82 6.28
N ARG A 255 17.52 -15.40 5.39
CA ARG A 255 16.71 -16.61 5.61
C ARG A 255 15.95 -16.59 6.94
N GLY A 256 15.56 -15.37 7.30
CA GLY A 256 15.08 -15.00 8.60
C GLY A 256 13.58 -14.82 8.64
N ARG A 257 13.11 -14.32 9.78
CA ARG A 257 11.72 -13.98 10.01
C ARG A 257 11.60 -12.87 11.04
N TRP A 258 10.41 -12.31 11.15
CA TRP A 258 10.00 -11.59 12.36
C TRP A 258 9.07 -12.46 13.20
N THR A 259 9.04 -12.19 14.50
CA THR A 259 8.00 -12.68 15.42
C THR A 259 7.42 -11.51 16.18
N LEU A 260 6.11 -11.54 16.39
CA LEU A 260 5.39 -10.55 17.19
C LEU A 260 4.99 -11.16 18.53
N SER A 261 5.04 -10.34 19.57
CA SER A 261 4.67 -10.72 20.93
C SER A 261 4.13 -9.51 21.71
N SER A 262 3.69 -9.75 22.95
CA SER A 262 3.23 -8.71 23.88
C SER A 262 2.09 -7.84 23.34
N GLY A 263 1.24 -8.37 22.46
CA GLY A 263 0.10 -7.66 21.87
C GLY A 263 0.33 -7.04 20.48
N ALA A 264 1.55 -7.08 19.93
CA ALA A 264 1.79 -6.60 18.56
C ALA A 264 1.04 -7.46 17.52
N LEU A 265 0.43 -6.80 16.52
CA LEU A 265 -0.34 -7.45 15.45
C LEU A 265 0.36 -7.31 14.09
N ASP A 266 0.31 -8.38 13.28
CA ASP A 266 0.96 -8.40 11.97
C ASP A 266 0.02 -7.84 10.90
N GLY A 267 0.36 -6.67 10.39
CA GLY A 267 -0.22 -6.11 9.16
C GLY A 267 0.51 -6.59 7.90
N GLY A 268 1.35 -7.62 7.98
CA GLY A 268 2.07 -8.24 6.86
C GLY A 268 3.33 -7.49 6.41
N ALA A 269 3.22 -6.16 6.26
CA ALA A 269 4.36 -5.28 6.00
C ALA A 269 4.35 -4.00 6.87
N LEU A 270 3.43 -3.91 7.83
CA LEU A 270 3.39 -2.94 8.92
C LEU A 270 3.14 -3.73 10.22
N TYR A 271 3.69 -3.25 11.34
CA TYR A 271 3.43 -3.83 12.67
C TYR A 271 2.58 -2.86 13.48
N ARG A 272 1.48 -3.34 14.05
CA ARG A 272 0.66 -2.54 14.96
C ARG A 272 1.07 -2.78 16.41
N PHE A 273 1.30 -1.68 17.10
CA PHE A 273 1.54 -1.59 18.54
C PHE A 273 0.28 -0.96 19.18
N PRO A 274 -0.62 -1.75 19.80
CA PRO A 274 -1.90 -1.29 20.33
C PRO A 274 -1.78 -0.79 21.79
N GLY A 275 -2.91 -0.60 22.50
CA GLY A 275 -2.92 -0.31 23.94
C GLY A 275 -2.46 1.10 24.30
N GLY A 276 -2.60 2.04 23.35
CA GLY A 276 -2.08 3.40 23.46
C GLY A 276 -2.53 4.13 24.73
N SER A 277 -1.59 4.38 25.62
CA SER A 277 -1.82 5.04 26.91
C SER A 277 -0.89 6.23 27.11
N GLY A 278 -1.36 7.30 27.77
CA GLY A 278 -0.57 8.51 27.97
C GLY A 278 -1.43 9.77 28.10
N THR A 279 -0.93 10.90 27.58
CA THR A 279 -1.61 12.21 27.63
C THR A 279 -1.53 12.99 26.32
N TYR A 280 -2.61 13.67 25.97
CA TYR A 280 -2.72 14.67 24.90
C TYR A 280 -3.18 16.02 25.46
N ARG A 281 -2.53 17.12 25.07
CA ARG A 281 -2.89 18.50 25.44
C ARG A 281 -2.38 19.48 24.38
N ASP A 282 -3.19 20.45 23.95
CA ASP A 282 -2.78 21.57 23.07
C ASP A 282 -2.06 21.21 21.74
N GLY A 283 -2.18 19.95 21.29
CA GLY A 283 -1.48 19.43 20.10
C GLY A 283 -0.22 18.63 20.42
N ASP A 284 0.26 18.70 21.67
CA ASP A 284 1.32 17.85 22.19
C ASP A 284 0.77 16.49 22.64
N LEU A 285 1.55 15.44 22.42
CA LEU A 285 1.18 14.06 22.72
C LEU A 285 2.36 13.33 23.33
N THR A 286 2.13 12.57 24.40
CA THR A 286 3.03 11.50 24.83
C THR A 286 2.21 10.23 25.02
N ALA A 287 2.56 9.18 24.30
CA ALA A 287 1.89 7.89 24.32
C ALA A 287 2.89 6.73 24.39
N ALA A 288 2.53 5.67 25.10
CA ALA A 288 3.19 4.38 25.13
C ALA A 288 2.23 3.30 24.62
N PHE A 289 2.79 2.30 23.94
CA PHE A 289 2.06 1.24 23.26
C PHE A 289 2.64 -0.12 23.65
N ASP A 290 1.76 -1.10 23.70
CA ASP A 290 2.12 -2.50 23.90
C ASP A 290 2.71 -3.09 22.62
N GLY A 291 3.27 -4.29 22.74
CA GLY A 291 3.81 -5.04 21.63
C GLY A 291 5.34 -5.09 21.56
N THR A 292 5.82 -6.07 20.80
CA THR A 292 7.24 -6.26 20.48
C THR A 292 7.34 -6.93 19.13
N VAL A 293 8.26 -6.45 18.29
CA VAL A 293 8.69 -7.12 17.06
C VAL A 293 10.14 -7.55 17.21
N ARG A 294 10.45 -8.81 16.92
CA ARG A 294 11.81 -9.35 16.92
C ARG A 294 12.14 -9.94 15.56
N PHE A 295 13.18 -9.43 14.92
CA PHE A 295 13.74 -9.93 13.67
C PHE A 295 14.89 -10.88 13.96
N THR A 296 14.92 -12.03 13.29
CA THR A 296 16.02 -13.00 13.39
C THR A 296 16.46 -13.48 12.01
N GLY A 297 17.73 -13.85 11.83
CA GLY A 297 18.28 -14.40 10.59
C GLY A 297 19.50 -15.32 10.83
N GLU A 298 19.79 -16.22 9.89
CA GLU A 298 20.76 -17.32 10.08
C GLU A 298 22.21 -16.83 10.31
N GLN A 299 22.58 -15.70 9.72
CA GLN A 299 23.87 -15.00 9.84
C GLN A 299 24.03 -14.17 11.13
N GLY A 300 23.25 -14.48 12.18
CA GLY A 300 23.36 -13.82 13.48
C GLY A 300 22.60 -12.50 13.61
N LEU A 301 21.70 -12.17 12.68
CA LEU A 301 20.74 -11.10 12.89
C LEU A 301 19.83 -11.46 14.06
N ASP A 302 19.78 -10.61 15.07
CA ASP A 302 18.78 -10.64 16.14
C ASP A 302 18.51 -9.19 16.61
N LEU A 303 17.30 -8.69 16.38
CA LEU A 303 16.92 -7.32 16.70
C LEU A 303 15.48 -7.29 17.23
N ALA A 304 15.32 -6.97 18.50
CA ALA A 304 14.02 -6.74 19.13
C ALA A 304 13.77 -5.23 19.33
N LEU A 305 12.57 -4.79 18.93
CA LEU A 305 12.01 -3.46 19.20
C LEU A 305 10.77 -3.66 20.08
N SER A 306 10.79 -3.07 21.27
CA SER A 306 9.76 -3.26 22.32
C SER A 306 9.42 -1.95 23.02
N ALA A 307 8.34 -1.92 23.81
CA ALA A 307 7.91 -0.73 24.57
C ALA A 307 7.90 0.53 23.69
N VAL A 308 7.11 0.47 22.62
CA VAL A 308 7.03 1.54 21.61
C VAL A 308 6.39 2.77 22.23
N ARG A 309 6.96 3.95 21.96
CA ARG A 309 6.48 5.22 22.51
C ARG A 309 6.51 6.30 21.44
N VAL A 310 5.54 7.20 21.46
CA VAL A 310 5.50 8.38 20.59
C VAL A 310 5.45 9.63 21.45
N THR A 311 6.29 10.60 21.11
CA THR A 311 6.14 11.99 21.56
C THR A 311 5.90 12.87 20.34
N VAL A 312 4.94 13.78 20.41
CA VAL A 312 4.74 14.87 19.45
C VAL A 312 4.79 16.18 20.21
N GLU A 313 5.68 17.07 19.77
CA GLU A 313 5.91 18.41 20.33
C GLU A 313 6.12 19.38 19.14
N ASP A 314 5.53 20.58 19.18
CA ASP A 314 5.59 21.57 18.07
C ASP A 314 5.21 21.01 16.68
N GLY A 315 4.30 20.02 16.63
CA GLY A 315 3.92 19.32 15.40
C GLY A 315 5.01 18.43 14.78
N ARG A 316 6.03 18.06 15.55
CA ARG A 316 7.11 17.12 15.20
C ARG A 316 6.98 15.86 16.05
N GLY A 317 6.75 14.73 15.40
CA GLY A 317 6.70 13.43 16.06
C GLY A 317 8.05 12.75 16.12
N THR A 318 8.31 12.03 17.21
CA THR A 318 9.42 11.09 17.36
C THR A 318 8.88 9.75 17.86
N LEU A 319 9.24 8.67 17.17
CA LEU A 319 8.95 7.29 17.55
C LEU A 319 10.17 6.70 18.26
N TYR A 320 9.95 6.15 19.44
CA TYR A 320 10.97 5.54 20.29
C TYR A 320 10.65 4.05 20.51
N ALA A 321 11.69 3.26 20.76
CA ALA A 321 11.54 1.90 21.29
C ALA A 321 12.66 1.57 22.29
N ASP A 322 12.44 0.57 23.11
CA ASP A 322 13.53 -0.18 23.73
C ASP A 322 14.11 -1.14 22.67
N VAL A 323 15.41 -1.06 22.43
CA VAL A 323 16.15 -1.80 21.41
C VAL A 323 17.02 -2.85 22.09
N THR A 324 16.99 -4.08 21.60
CA THR A 324 17.90 -5.15 22.02
C THR A 324 18.43 -5.89 20.79
N SER A 325 19.75 -5.97 20.65
CA SER A 325 20.48 -6.81 19.70
C SER A 325 21.74 -7.37 20.37
N PRO A 326 22.45 -8.35 19.76
CA PRO A 326 23.71 -8.87 20.29
C PRO A 326 24.79 -7.81 20.52
N GLU A 327 24.77 -6.74 19.73
CA GLU A 327 25.77 -5.65 19.79
C GLU A 327 25.35 -4.49 20.70
N ARG A 328 24.05 -4.31 20.95
CA ARG A 328 23.53 -3.11 21.65
C ARG A 328 22.23 -3.40 22.40
N THR A 329 22.13 -2.89 23.62
CA THR A 329 20.84 -2.68 24.30
C THR A 329 20.67 -1.20 24.62
N GLY A 330 19.48 -0.66 24.36
CA GLY A 330 19.14 0.74 24.64
C GLY A 330 17.68 0.91 25.07
N LYS A 331 17.42 1.83 26.00
CA LYS A 331 16.07 2.15 26.49
C LYS A 331 15.59 3.47 25.91
N LYS A 332 14.32 3.53 25.49
CA LYS A 332 13.70 4.73 24.87
C LYS A 332 14.59 5.37 23.79
N VAL A 333 15.14 4.55 22.89
CA VAL A 333 15.98 5.01 21.77
C VAL A 333 15.10 5.74 20.76
N PRO A 334 15.39 7.00 20.37
CA PRO A 334 14.65 7.66 19.31
C PRO A 334 15.02 7.01 17.98
N LEU A 335 14.08 6.33 17.32
CA LEU A 335 14.33 5.60 16.08
C LEU A 335 14.10 6.48 14.84
N VAL A 336 12.92 7.12 14.78
CA VAL A 336 12.54 7.96 13.63
C VAL A 336 11.83 9.23 14.06
N THR A 337 11.97 10.26 13.24
CA THR A 337 11.20 11.51 13.34
C THR A 337 10.24 11.65 12.15
N PHE A 338 9.08 12.24 12.37
CA PHE A 338 8.04 12.44 11.36
C PHE A 338 7.29 13.77 11.58
N ALA A 339 6.58 14.25 10.56
CA ALA A 339 5.77 15.48 10.68
C ALA A 339 4.35 15.14 11.15
N ALA A 340 3.90 15.81 12.21
CA ALA A 340 2.57 15.64 12.83
C ALA A 340 1.85 17.01 12.91
N LYS A 341 1.72 17.67 11.76
CA LYS A 341 1.26 19.07 11.68
C LYS A 341 -0.17 19.24 12.18
N GLN A 342 -0.35 20.06 13.22
CA GLN A 342 -1.63 20.37 13.87
C GLN A 342 -2.46 19.12 14.17
N LEU A 343 -1.97 18.27 15.09
CA LEU A 343 -2.82 17.30 15.78
C LEU A 343 -4.03 18.04 16.36
N LYS A 344 -5.21 17.73 15.83
CA LYS A 344 -6.49 18.29 16.27
C LYS A 344 -7.49 17.15 16.36
N PRO A 345 -8.12 16.92 17.54
CA PRO A 345 -9.08 15.84 17.69
C PRO A 345 -10.27 16.03 16.76
N ARG A 346 -10.75 14.93 16.17
CA ARG A 346 -11.99 14.86 15.39
C ARG A 346 -12.78 13.66 15.86
N LYS A 347 -14.00 13.87 16.37
CA LYS A 347 -14.84 12.82 16.97
C LYS A 347 -14.08 12.00 18.03
N GLY A 348 -13.43 12.67 18.98
CA GLY A 348 -12.63 12.04 20.03
C GLY A 348 -11.31 11.39 19.57
N LEU A 349 -11.01 11.34 18.26
CA LEU A 349 -9.82 10.69 17.71
C LEU A 349 -8.77 11.71 17.26
N VAL A 350 -7.50 11.48 17.60
CA VAL A 350 -6.34 12.18 17.03
C VAL A 350 -5.59 11.22 16.11
N THR A 351 -5.33 11.65 14.88
CA THR A 351 -4.72 10.80 13.84
C THR A 351 -3.54 11.47 13.14
N VAL A 352 -2.47 10.71 12.95
CA VAL A 352 -1.45 10.91 11.92
C VAL A 352 -1.55 9.75 10.94
N THR A 353 -1.66 10.04 9.65
CA THR A 353 -1.81 9.01 8.61
C THR A 353 -0.60 9.07 7.68
N GLU A 354 0.14 7.96 7.60
CA GLU A 354 1.24 7.72 6.67
C GLU A 354 2.28 8.85 6.65
N ALA A 355 2.65 9.39 7.83
CA ALA A 355 3.61 10.49 7.91
C ALA A 355 5.02 10.00 7.52
N PRO A 356 5.67 10.62 6.50
CA PRO A 356 7.00 10.23 6.09
C PRO A 356 8.01 10.33 7.23
N ALA A 357 8.65 9.20 7.54
CA ALA A 357 9.56 9.07 8.67
C ALA A 357 11.03 9.08 8.22
N LYS A 358 11.89 9.68 9.04
CA LYS A 358 13.34 9.73 8.83
C LYS A 358 14.11 9.19 10.02
N LEU A 359 15.07 8.32 9.75
CA LEU A 359 15.97 7.72 10.73
C LEU A 359 16.78 8.79 11.47
N THR A 360 16.90 8.65 12.79
CA THR A 360 17.75 9.49 13.65
C THR A 360 19.22 9.05 13.58
N ALA A 361 20.11 9.60 14.43
CA ALA A 361 21.47 9.07 14.55
C ALA A 361 21.49 7.79 15.40
N GLU A 362 20.79 7.84 16.52
CA GLU A 362 20.65 6.77 17.52
C GLU A 362 19.89 5.56 16.94
N GLY A 363 18.93 5.84 16.06
CA GLY A 363 18.24 4.85 15.25
C GLY A 363 19.18 4.19 14.23
N ALA A 364 20.06 4.95 13.56
CA ALA A 364 21.06 4.39 12.65
C ALA A 364 22.02 3.40 13.35
N GLU A 365 22.49 3.76 14.55
CA GLU A 365 23.29 2.86 15.39
C GLU A 365 22.54 1.59 15.80
N SER A 366 21.21 1.65 15.94
CA SER A 366 20.36 0.50 16.26
C SER A 366 20.22 -0.52 15.12
N PHE A 367 20.58 -0.12 13.89
CA PHE A 367 20.67 -1.00 12.72
C PHE A 367 22.14 -1.23 12.29
N GLY A 368 23.07 -1.29 13.25
CA GLY A 368 24.49 -1.56 12.98
C GLY A 368 25.19 -0.51 12.09
N GLY A 369 24.64 0.71 12.03
CA GLY A 369 25.15 1.76 11.14
C GLY A 369 24.87 1.54 9.64
N MET A 370 24.15 0.49 9.25
CA MET A 370 23.86 0.16 7.84
C MET A 370 23.17 1.29 7.07
N TYR A 371 22.44 2.16 7.77
CA TYR A 371 21.63 3.24 7.20
C TYR A 371 22.02 4.58 7.85
N PRO A 372 22.43 5.61 7.09
CA PRO A 372 22.81 6.89 7.67
C PRO A 372 21.61 7.66 8.25
N LYS A 373 21.88 8.58 9.18
CA LYS A 373 20.90 9.56 9.69
C LYS A 373 20.17 10.25 8.53
N GLY A 374 18.86 10.44 8.68
CA GLY A 374 18.00 11.08 7.69
C GLY A 374 17.50 10.14 6.57
N THR A 375 17.95 8.88 6.54
CA THR A 375 17.40 7.84 5.66
C THR A 375 15.89 7.75 5.80
N ALA A 376 15.18 7.70 4.67
CA ALA A 376 13.74 7.46 4.65
C ALA A 376 13.44 6.05 5.18
N MET A 377 12.58 6.00 6.20
CA MET A 377 12.06 4.76 6.78
C MET A 377 10.61 4.59 6.32
N ASP A 378 9.98 3.46 6.66
CA ASP A 378 8.55 3.32 6.38
C ASP A 378 7.77 4.39 7.18
N PRO A 379 6.69 4.95 6.61
CA PRO A 379 5.92 6.01 7.25
C PRO A 379 5.29 5.54 8.57
N VAL A 380 5.01 6.50 9.46
CA VAL A 380 4.34 6.25 10.73
C VAL A 380 2.87 6.64 10.61
N SER A 381 1.99 5.70 10.92
CA SER A 381 0.57 5.93 11.18
C SER A 381 0.30 5.80 12.68
N LEU A 382 -0.52 6.70 13.21
CA LEU A 382 -0.82 6.83 14.64
C LEU A 382 -2.29 7.22 14.80
N ALA A 383 -3.01 6.50 15.63
CA ALA A 383 -4.37 6.86 16.03
C ALA A 383 -4.49 6.74 17.55
N VAL A 384 -5.00 7.77 18.21
CA VAL A 384 -5.22 7.76 19.67
C VAL A 384 -6.62 8.26 20.00
N ALA A 385 -7.34 7.47 20.80
CA ALA A 385 -8.69 7.73 21.26
C ALA A 385 -8.64 8.53 22.56
N LEU A 386 -9.35 9.66 22.59
CA LEU A 386 -9.50 10.53 23.77
C LEU A 386 -10.85 10.30 24.47
N THR A 387 -11.77 9.58 23.83
CA THR A 387 -13.07 9.17 24.34
C THR A 387 -13.33 7.70 24.06
N ASP A 388 -14.23 7.09 24.83
CA ASP A 388 -14.51 5.65 24.75
C ASP A 388 -15.36 5.27 23.52
N ASP A 389 -15.92 6.26 22.81
CA ASP A 389 -16.67 6.12 21.55
C ASP A 389 -15.82 6.38 20.29
N ALA A 390 -14.53 6.72 20.44
CA ALA A 390 -13.63 6.99 19.31
C ALA A 390 -13.03 5.69 18.74
N GLU A 391 -13.57 5.22 17.62
CA GLU A 391 -13.07 4.02 16.93
C GLU A 391 -11.67 4.23 16.30
N LEU A 392 -10.74 3.32 16.58
CA LEU A 392 -9.43 3.27 15.92
C LEU A 392 -9.57 2.74 14.48
N PRO A 393 -8.75 3.21 13.50
CA PRO A 393 -8.72 2.64 12.16
C PRO A 393 -8.39 1.14 12.18
N ALA A 394 -9.01 0.37 11.29
CA ALA A 394 -8.68 -1.03 11.06
C ALA A 394 -7.16 -1.24 10.81
N LEU A 395 -6.64 -2.41 11.17
CA LEU A 395 -5.25 -2.79 10.90
C LEU A 395 -5.01 -2.81 9.38
N PRO A 396 -3.97 -2.13 8.85
CA PRO A 396 -3.59 -2.29 7.45
C PRO A 396 -3.13 -3.72 7.17
N ASP A 397 -3.97 -4.55 6.53
CA ASP A 397 -3.54 -5.85 6.01
C ASP A 397 -2.77 -5.67 4.70
N LEU A 398 -1.44 -5.66 4.78
CA LEU A 398 -0.53 -5.81 3.65
C LEU A 398 -0.14 -7.28 3.41
N GLY A 399 -0.66 -8.25 4.17
CA GLY A 399 -0.43 -9.69 4.05
C GLY A 399 1.00 -10.16 4.26
N SER A 400 1.19 -11.31 4.91
CA SER A 400 2.53 -11.89 5.07
C SER A 400 3.18 -12.15 3.71
N THR A 401 4.41 -11.68 3.52
CA THR A 401 5.22 -11.89 2.30
C THR A 401 5.88 -13.28 2.24
N ALA A 402 5.35 -14.26 3.00
CA ALA A 402 5.78 -15.64 2.86
C ALA A 402 5.47 -16.10 1.42
N PRO A 403 6.47 -16.47 0.61
CA PRO A 403 6.19 -17.01 -0.71
C PRO A 403 5.49 -18.36 -0.51
N SER A 404 4.21 -18.42 -0.85
CA SER A 404 3.62 -19.71 -1.17
C SER A 404 4.39 -20.24 -2.39
N PRO A 405 5.00 -21.44 -2.32
CA PRO A 405 5.73 -21.96 -3.46
C PRO A 405 4.73 -22.16 -4.59
N SER A 406 4.81 -21.33 -5.64
CA SER A 406 4.24 -21.71 -6.93
C SER A 406 4.79 -23.08 -7.28
N PRO A 407 3.95 -24.07 -7.66
CA PRO A 407 4.46 -25.34 -8.13
C PRO A 407 5.36 -25.07 -9.33
N SER A 408 6.66 -25.30 -9.16
CA SER A 408 7.59 -25.30 -10.28
C SER A 408 7.10 -26.39 -11.25
N PRO A 409 6.86 -26.08 -12.53
CA PRO A 409 6.40 -27.09 -13.47
C PRO A 409 7.44 -28.20 -13.52
N SER A 410 7.04 -29.40 -13.10
CA SER A 410 7.89 -30.58 -13.22
C SER A 410 8.22 -30.78 -14.69
N VAL A 411 9.48 -30.52 -15.06
CA VAL A 411 9.99 -30.89 -16.37
C VAL A 411 10.11 -32.40 -16.37
N THR A 412 9.07 -33.08 -16.88
CA THR A 412 9.17 -34.49 -17.25
C THR A 412 10.17 -34.59 -18.39
N ASP A 413 11.22 -35.40 -18.24
CA ASP A 413 12.20 -35.64 -19.28
C ASP A 413 11.52 -36.15 -20.57
N GLY A 414 11.54 -35.31 -21.59
CA GLY A 414 11.17 -35.62 -22.97
C GLY A 414 12.31 -35.20 -23.89
N PRO A 415 12.70 -36.03 -24.89
CA PRO A 415 13.96 -35.83 -25.59
C PRO A 415 14.00 -34.51 -26.37
N SER A 416 15.12 -33.79 -26.18
CA SER A 416 15.42 -32.49 -26.79
C SER A 416 15.41 -32.57 -28.33
N ALA A 417 14.51 -31.82 -28.97
CA ALA A 417 14.55 -31.57 -30.41
C ALA A 417 15.46 -30.37 -30.73
N GLU A 418 16.47 -30.57 -31.55
CA GLU A 418 17.41 -29.52 -31.96
C GLU A 418 16.77 -28.44 -32.86
N PRO A 419 17.26 -27.18 -32.81
CA PRO A 419 16.69 -26.09 -33.58
C PRO A 419 17.12 -26.13 -35.06
N VAL A 420 16.21 -26.54 -35.95
CA VAL A 420 16.38 -26.41 -37.41
C VAL A 420 16.25 -24.96 -37.88
N ALA A 421 17.37 -24.26 -37.99
CA ALA A 421 17.46 -22.97 -38.69
C ALA A 421 17.34 -23.18 -40.20
N ARG A 422 16.17 -22.88 -40.78
CA ARG A 422 15.89 -23.03 -42.21
C ARG A 422 16.23 -21.74 -42.98
N ALA A 423 17.50 -21.56 -43.29
CA ALA A 423 17.92 -20.60 -44.32
C ALA A 423 17.82 -21.26 -45.70
N ALA A 424 17.12 -20.63 -46.64
CA ALA A 424 17.10 -21.07 -48.03
C ALA A 424 18.47 -20.84 -48.67
N ARG A 425 18.93 -21.82 -49.45
CA ARG A 425 19.96 -21.65 -50.47
C ARG A 425 19.48 -22.35 -51.72
N ASP A 426 19.50 -21.63 -52.83
CA ASP A 426 19.53 -22.24 -54.15
C ASP A 426 20.93 -22.85 -54.40
N ASP A 427 21.00 -23.71 -55.42
CA ASP A 427 22.03 -24.71 -55.63
C ASP A 427 23.34 -24.17 -56.28
N GLU A 428 24.24 -25.09 -56.63
CA GLU A 428 25.49 -24.98 -57.41
C GLU A 428 26.81 -24.79 -56.64
N GLY A 429 27.71 -25.78 -56.77
CA GLY A 429 29.17 -25.55 -56.78
C GLY A 429 29.99 -25.86 -55.51
N LEU A 430 30.33 -27.13 -55.29
CA LEU A 430 31.53 -27.55 -54.53
C LEU A 430 32.82 -27.09 -55.27
N PRO A 431 34.03 -26.94 -54.64
CA PRO A 431 34.59 -27.96 -53.74
C PRO A 431 35.70 -27.59 -52.68
N VAL A 432 36.13 -28.64 -51.94
CA VAL A 432 37.40 -28.85 -51.17
C VAL A 432 37.67 -28.07 -49.85
N LEU A 433 37.45 -28.79 -48.73
CA LEU A 433 38.37 -29.21 -47.62
C LEU A 433 39.56 -28.31 -47.15
N PRO A 434 40.17 -28.58 -45.98
CA PRO A 434 39.70 -28.25 -44.62
C PRO A 434 40.78 -27.43 -43.86
N LEU A 435 40.61 -27.13 -42.55
CA LEU A 435 41.77 -27.00 -41.64
C LEU A 435 41.37 -27.07 -40.16
N THR A 436 42.22 -27.77 -39.43
CA THR A 436 42.10 -28.38 -38.10
C THR A 436 42.05 -27.44 -36.89
N LEU A 437 41.46 -27.97 -35.81
CA LEU A 437 41.70 -27.61 -34.41
C LEU A 437 43.18 -27.35 -34.08
N ALA A 438 43.44 -26.38 -33.20
CA ALA A 438 44.58 -26.40 -32.28
C ALA A 438 44.25 -25.60 -31.01
N ALA A 439 44.23 -26.29 -29.86
CA ALA A 439 44.29 -25.64 -28.55
C ALA A 439 45.76 -25.36 -28.19
N GLY A 440 46.04 -24.27 -27.45
CA GLY A 440 47.41 -23.87 -27.13
C GLY A 440 47.48 -22.85 -26.00
N SER A 441 47.38 -23.32 -24.77
CA SER A 441 47.65 -22.53 -23.55
C SER A 441 49.14 -22.20 -23.44
N LEU A 442 49.51 -20.98 -23.05
CA LEU A 442 50.78 -20.72 -22.34
C LEU A 442 50.76 -19.38 -21.60
N LEU A 443 51.00 -19.44 -20.28
CA LEU A 443 51.43 -18.32 -19.44
C LEU A 443 52.91 -18.01 -19.73
N VAL A 444 53.36 -16.77 -19.49
CA VAL A 444 54.59 -16.49 -18.71
C VAL A 444 54.83 -14.98 -18.49
N LEU A 445 54.86 -14.62 -17.20
CA LEU A 445 55.67 -13.60 -16.48
C LEU A 445 55.70 -12.11 -16.89
N ALA A 446 56.16 -11.33 -15.91
CA ALA A 446 56.11 -9.88 -15.84
C ALA A 446 57.52 -9.24 -15.72
N ALA A 447 57.49 -7.90 -15.69
CA ALA A 447 58.43 -6.98 -15.04
C ALA A 447 59.62 -6.39 -15.83
N GLY A 448 59.83 -5.08 -15.59
CA GLY A 448 61.00 -4.29 -16.00
C GLY A 448 60.84 -3.56 -17.34
N ALA A 449 61.27 -2.31 -17.52
CA ALA A 449 61.67 -1.28 -16.56
C ALA A 449 61.50 0.12 -17.19
N ALA A 450 61.62 1.19 -16.40
CA ALA A 450 61.41 2.56 -16.86
C ALA A 450 62.69 3.28 -17.34
N VAL A 451 62.49 4.44 -17.96
CA VAL A 451 63.44 5.57 -18.14
C VAL A 451 64.36 5.58 -19.38
N ALA A 452 63.98 6.43 -20.36
CA ALA A 452 64.88 7.26 -21.19
C ALA A 452 64.11 8.53 -21.62
N VAL A 453 64.07 9.59 -20.81
CA VAL A 453 65.00 10.74 -20.83
C VAL A 453 64.85 11.68 -22.04
N ARG A 454 64.21 12.83 -21.77
CA ARG A 454 64.48 14.19 -22.28
C ARG A 454 64.82 14.42 -23.76
N ARG A 455 64.02 15.30 -24.39
CA ARG A 455 64.41 16.59 -25.06
C ARG A 455 63.14 17.15 -25.74
N ARG A 456 62.76 18.44 -25.70
CA ARG A 456 63.27 19.68 -25.06
C ARG A 456 62.08 20.63 -24.79
N ARG A 457 62.16 21.44 -23.72
CA ARG A 457 61.46 22.75 -23.65
C ARG A 457 62.45 23.86 -24.01
N ALA A 458 62.04 24.80 -24.86
CA ALA A 458 62.57 26.15 -25.03
C ALA A 458 61.49 26.91 -25.85
N ARG A 459 60.75 27.86 -25.28
CA ARG A 459 61.08 29.30 -25.06
C ARG A 459 60.83 30.15 -26.32
N PRO A 460 60.60 31.48 -26.23
CA PRO A 460 60.76 32.39 -25.06
C PRO A 460 59.76 32.15 -23.91
#